data_AF-A0A2M9R307-F1
#
_entry.id   AF-A0A2M9R307-F1
#
_cell.length_a   1.000
_cell.length_b   1.000
_cell.length_c   1.000
_cell.angle_alpha   90.00
_cell.angle_beta   90.00
_cell.angle_gamma   90.00
#
_symmetry.space_group_name_H-M   'P 1'
#
loop_
_entity.id
_entity.type
_entity.pdbx_description
1 polymer ?
#
loop_
_entity_poly.entity_id
_entity_poly.type
_entity_poly.pdbx_seq_one_letter_code
_entity_poly.pdbx_strand_id
1 'polypeptide(L)'
;MEEFNKYMDLSIEELDKLIIELFKKRRFDDEEIEDLLDIRKRKLDAEFKWTSETKEKFLKLNDLIWNCFKKLSKEANDLREVLQKRVGGKDTFLHDFEIEAIVTPFFYEDVGGEKYEIDHGIEEVLMMYWKEHLLRCLETTEDNDAFGVDKEINYNDYSLYREHFSNDFVSRPMHYLWDLSNWSHQDVLKINHLWAELEVKYQHFMDV
;
A
#
# COMPACT_ATOMS: atom_id res chain seq x y z
N MET A 1 -4.99 22.28 16.26
CA MET A 1 -3.73 22.17 17.04
C MET A 1 -4.00 21.88 18.53
N GLU A 2 -5.02 22.47 19.16
CA GLU A 2 -5.38 22.13 20.55
C GLU A 2 -5.99 20.73 20.72
N GLU A 3 -6.76 20.22 19.75
CA GLU A 3 -7.35 18.88 19.82
C GLU A 3 -6.32 17.74 19.64
N PHE A 4 -5.29 17.94 18.81
CA PHE A 4 -4.22 16.95 18.60
C PHE A 4 -3.44 16.63 19.89
N ASN A 5 -3.25 17.63 20.77
CA ASN A 5 -2.55 17.44 22.04
C ASN A 5 -3.36 16.63 23.06
N LYS A 6 -4.69 16.55 22.92
CA LYS A 6 -5.58 15.85 23.86
C LYS A 6 -5.27 14.36 23.95
N TYR A 7 -4.84 13.75 22.85
CA TYR A 7 -4.65 12.30 22.75
C TYR A 7 -3.18 11.86 22.93
N MET A 8 -2.26 12.81 23.03
CA MET A 8 -0.83 12.52 23.19
C MET A 8 -0.48 11.83 24.51
N ASP A 9 -1.29 12.00 25.55
CA ASP A 9 -1.07 11.38 26.86
C ASP A 9 -1.62 9.96 26.97
N LEU A 10 -2.44 9.51 26.00
CA LEU A 10 -3.00 8.16 26.00
C LEU A 10 -1.92 7.09 25.74
N SER A 11 -2.07 5.93 26.37
CA SER A 11 -1.27 4.75 26.06
C SER A 11 -1.64 4.18 24.68
N ILE A 12 -0.80 3.30 24.12
CA ILE A 12 -1.14 2.61 22.87
C ILE A 12 -2.43 1.79 23.02
N GLU A 13 -2.60 1.07 24.14
CA GLU A 13 -3.80 0.28 24.38
C GLU A 13 -5.06 1.14 24.53
N GLU A 14 -4.94 2.34 25.08
CA GLU A 14 -6.03 3.32 25.16
C GLU A 14 -6.38 3.89 23.79
N LEU A 15 -5.37 4.21 22.97
CA LEU A 15 -5.55 4.65 21.59
C LEU A 15 -6.24 3.57 20.75
N ASP A 16 -5.75 2.33 20.79
CA ASP A 16 -6.33 1.21 20.03
C ASP A 16 -7.81 1.01 20.37
N LYS A 17 -8.15 1.00 21.66
CA LYS A 17 -9.55 0.89 22.12
C LYS A 17 -10.40 2.03 21.60
N LEU A 18 -9.93 3.27 21.71
CA LEU A 18 -10.66 4.46 21.25
C LEU A 18 -10.91 4.39 19.74
N ILE A 19 -9.87 4.11 18.95
CA ILE A 19 -9.94 3.98 17.49
C ILE A 19 -10.97 2.92 17.09
N ILE A 20 -10.88 1.72 17.68
CA ILE A 20 -11.81 0.61 17.40
C ILE A 20 -13.25 0.97 17.79
N GLU A 21 -13.45 1.64 18.92
CA GLU A 21 -14.77 2.07 19.36
C GLU A 21 -15.38 3.12 18.42
N LEU A 22 -14.59 4.09 17.97
CA LEU A 22 -15.04 5.13 17.03
C LEU A 22 -15.41 4.50 15.68
N PHE A 23 -14.55 3.63 15.16
CA PHE A 23 -14.77 2.89 13.93
C PHE A 23 -16.09 2.09 13.97
N LYS A 24 -16.32 1.31 15.04
CA LYS A 24 -17.54 0.50 15.19
C LYS A 24 -18.82 1.33 15.32
N LYS A 25 -18.74 2.54 15.86
CA LYS A 25 -19.90 3.42 16.02
C LYS A 25 -20.34 4.05 14.69
N ARG A 26 -19.54 3.92 13.59
CA ARG A 26 -19.79 4.52 12.25
C ARG A 26 -20.27 5.97 12.32
N ARG A 27 -19.79 6.73 13.30
CA ARG A 27 -20.40 8.00 13.74
C ARG A 27 -19.48 9.21 13.63
N PHE A 28 -18.33 9.11 12.97
CA PHE A 28 -17.37 10.20 12.90
C PHE A 28 -16.79 10.42 11.50
N ASP A 29 -16.29 11.64 11.35
CA ASP A 29 -15.47 12.14 10.27
C ASP A 29 -14.22 11.28 10.12
N ASP A 30 -13.92 10.81 8.92
CA ASP A 30 -12.76 9.94 8.64
C ASP A 30 -11.45 10.59 9.10
N GLU A 31 -11.41 11.93 9.16
CA GLU A 31 -10.29 12.73 9.64
C GLU A 31 -9.91 12.44 11.12
N GLU A 32 -10.87 12.22 12.03
CA GLU A 32 -10.53 11.98 13.46
C GLU A 32 -9.85 10.62 13.66
N ILE A 33 -10.26 9.60 12.90
CA ILE A 33 -9.63 8.27 12.97
C ILE A 33 -8.22 8.32 12.35
N GLU A 34 -8.04 9.02 11.23
CA GLU A 34 -6.72 9.20 10.62
C GLU A 34 -5.75 9.92 11.56
N ASP A 35 -6.18 11.01 12.22
CA ASP A 35 -5.37 11.73 13.20
C ASP A 35 -4.94 10.83 14.38
N LEU A 36 -5.84 10.00 14.89
CA LEU A 36 -5.54 9.04 15.96
C LEU A 36 -4.57 7.95 15.50
N LEU A 37 -4.71 7.44 14.27
CA LEU A 37 -3.78 6.49 13.68
C LEU A 37 -2.38 7.10 13.51
N ASP A 38 -2.28 8.38 13.13
CA ASP A 38 -1.00 9.09 13.03
C ASP A 38 -0.31 9.26 14.39
N ILE A 39 -1.07 9.58 15.45
CA ILE A 39 -0.54 9.64 16.83
C ILE A 39 -0.04 8.25 17.25
N ARG A 40 -0.83 7.22 17.00
CA ARG A 40 -0.47 5.81 17.29
C ARG A 40 0.81 5.41 16.56
N LYS A 41 0.90 5.70 15.25
CA LYS A 41 2.09 5.46 14.42
C LYS A 41 3.33 6.09 15.05
N ARG A 42 3.29 7.38 15.35
CA ARG A 42 4.44 8.10 15.94
C ARG A 42 4.91 7.49 17.26
N LYS A 43 3.99 7.06 18.13
CA LYS A 43 4.32 6.42 19.40
C LYS A 43 4.96 5.05 19.20
N LEU A 44 4.38 4.20 18.35
CA LEU A 44 4.93 2.87 18.06
C LEU A 44 6.28 2.93 17.34
N ASP A 45 6.45 3.89 16.44
CA ASP A 45 7.69 4.08 15.69
C ASP A 45 8.81 4.66 16.56
N ALA A 46 8.49 5.46 17.59
CA ALA A 46 9.47 5.96 18.55
C ALA A 46 10.13 4.82 19.37
N GLU A 47 9.42 3.72 19.57
CA GLU A 47 9.92 2.53 20.28
C GLU A 47 10.51 1.48 19.34
N PHE A 48 10.36 1.66 18.02
CA PHE A 48 10.80 0.71 17.02
C PHE A 48 12.33 0.59 17.00
N LYS A 49 12.82 -0.65 16.84
CA LYS A 49 14.25 -0.96 16.77
C LYS A 49 14.55 -1.89 15.62
N TRP A 50 15.57 -1.53 14.85
CA TRP A 50 16.14 -2.39 13.83
C TRP A 50 16.96 -3.53 14.45
N THR A 51 16.31 -4.66 14.69
CA THR A 51 16.94 -5.95 14.98
C THR A 51 17.20 -6.72 13.69
N SER A 52 18.06 -7.75 13.74
CA SER A 52 18.27 -8.63 12.59
C SER A 52 16.97 -9.24 12.07
N GLU A 53 16.06 -9.63 12.98
CA GLU A 53 14.75 -10.19 12.61
C GLU A 53 13.87 -9.16 11.89
N THR A 54 13.79 -7.93 12.39
CA THR A 54 12.98 -6.87 11.75
C THR A 54 13.53 -6.48 10.37
N LYS A 55 14.86 -6.46 10.21
CA LYS A 55 15.51 -6.22 8.92
C LYS A 55 15.20 -7.34 7.92
N GLU A 56 15.26 -8.59 8.35
CA GLU A 56 14.90 -9.75 7.51
C GLU A 56 13.44 -9.67 7.06
N LYS A 57 12.51 -9.39 7.99
CA LYS A 57 11.08 -9.22 7.65
C LYS A 57 10.86 -8.08 6.67
N PHE A 58 11.53 -6.95 6.89
CA PHE A 58 11.46 -5.79 6.00
C PHE A 58 11.91 -6.14 4.58
N LEU A 59 13.10 -6.73 4.43
CA LEU A 59 13.65 -7.09 3.12
C LEU A 59 12.80 -8.16 2.43
N LYS A 60 12.31 -9.14 3.17
CA LYS A 60 11.40 -10.16 2.63
C LYS A 60 10.11 -9.53 2.11
N LEU A 61 9.50 -8.61 2.85
CA LEU A 61 8.29 -7.91 2.41
C LEU A 61 8.56 -7.03 1.18
N ASN A 62 9.67 -6.28 1.19
CA ASN A 62 10.12 -5.50 0.04
C ASN A 62 10.24 -6.36 -1.22
N ASP A 63 10.89 -7.52 -1.12
CA ASP A 63 11.06 -8.44 -2.24
C ASP A 63 9.72 -9.02 -2.71
N LEU A 64 8.80 -9.33 -1.81
CA LEU A 64 7.46 -9.81 -2.17
C LEU A 64 6.67 -8.74 -2.93
N ILE A 65 6.61 -7.51 -2.42
CA ILE A 65 5.93 -6.39 -3.06
C ILE A 65 6.55 -6.12 -4.43
N TRP A 66 7.88 -6.07 -4.51
CA TRP A 66 8.59 -5.84 -5.76
C TRP A 66 8.29 -6.93 -6.80
N ASN A 67 8.28 -8.19 -6.39
CA ASN A 67 7.95 -9.29 -7.27
C ASN A 67 6.49 -9.27 -7.74
N CYS A 68 5.54 -8.77 -6.93
CA CYS A 68 4.18 -8.51 -7.38
C CYS A 68 4.17 -7.48 -8.52
N PHE A 69 4.81 -6.32 -8.34
CA PHE A 69 4.88 -5.31 -9.41
C PHE A 69 5.60 -5.78 -10.67
N LYS A 70 6.66 -6.60 -10.56
CA LYS A 70 7.30 -7.22 -11.72
C LYS A 70 6.36 -8.13 -12.52
N LYS A 71 5.52 -8.91 -11.83
CA LYS A 71 4.53 -9.76 -12.50
C LYS A 71 3.43 -8.92 -13.14
N LEU A 72 2.87 -7.97 -12.40
CA LEU A 72 1.84 -7.07 -12.90
C LEU A 72 2.32 -6.26 -14.11
N SER A 73 3.54 -5.72 -14.06
CA SER A 73 4.13 -4.97 -15.19
C SER A 73 4.28 -5.84 -16.44
N LYS A 74 4.70 -7.11 -16.30
CA LYS A 74 4.74 -8.05 -17.42
C LYS A 74 3.33 -8.31 -17.99
N GLU A 75 2.37 -8.63 -17.13
CA GLU A 75 0.99 -8.91 -17.56
C GLU A 75 0.33 -7.69 -18.20
N ALA A 76 0.61 -6.49 -17.69
CA ALA A 76 0.10 -5.24 -18.23
C ALA A 76 0.72 -4.91 -19.59
N ASN A 77 2.01 -5.19 -19.80
CA ASN A 77 2.66 -5.06 -21.11
C ASN A 77 2.01 -5.97 -22.15
N ASP A 78 1.79 -7.25 -21.80
CA ASP A 78 1.11 -8.19 -22.68
C ASP A 78 -0.33 -7.72 -23.02
N LEU A 79 -1.05 -7.19 -22.02
CA LEU A 79 -2.41 -6.67 -22.18
C LEU A 79 -2.46 -5.38 -23.02
N ARG A 80 -1.50 -4.47 -22.81
CA ARG A 80 -1.34 -3.23 -23.56
C ARG A 80 -1.19 -3.52 -25.05
N GLU A 81 -0.34 -4.47 -25.43
CA GLU A 81 -0.18 -4.82 -26.85
C GLU A 81 -1.49 -5.27 -27.51
N VAL A 82 -2.34 -5.98 -26.76
CA VAL A 82 -3.66 -6.42 -27.23
C VAL A 82 -4.60 -5.22 -27.37
N LEU A 83 -4.64 -4.33 -26.39
CA LEU A 83 -5.52 -3.15 -26.38
C LEU A 83 -5.11 -2.13 -27.45
N GLN A 84 -3.82 -1.85 -27.63
CA GLN A 84 -3.31 -0.96 -28.68
C GLN A 84 -3.66 -1.47 -30.09
N LYS A 85 -3.59 -2.79 -30.34
CA LYS A 85 -4.02 -3.38 -31.61
C LYS A 85 -5.51 -3.18 -31.85
N ARG A 86 -6.35 -3.27 -30.82
CA ARG A 86 -7.80 -3.02 -30.93
C ARG A 86 -8.11 -1.54 -31.23
N VAL A 87 -7.44 -0.61 -30.54
CA VAL A 87 -7.55 0.83 -30.82
C VAL A 87 -7.13 1.14 -32.26
N GLY A 88 -5.96 0.66 -32.70
CA GLY A 88 -5.47 0.86 -34.07
C GLY A 88 -6.32 0.16 -35.15
N GLY A 89 -7.03 -0.91 -34.78
CA GLY A 89 -7.95 -1.66 -35.63
C GLY A 89 -9.31 -0.98 -35.88
N LYS A 90 -9.52 0.23 -35.34
CA LYS A 90 -10.79 0.97 -35.38
C LYS A 90 -11.94 0.23 -34.68
N ASP A 91 -11.66 -0.41 -33.54
CA ASP A 91 -12.71 -0.90 -32.64
C ASP A 91 -13.61 0.27 -32.25
N THR A 92 -14.89 0.21 -32.64
CA THR A 92 -15.85 1.31 -32.42
C THR A 92 -16.19 1.50 -30.94
N PHE A 93 -15.81 0.56 -30.08
CA PHE A 93 -16.09 0.60 -28.65
C PHE A 93 -14.83 0.87 -27.82
N LEU A 94 -13.66 1.00 -28.42
CA LEU A 94 -12.41 1.22 -27.68
C LEU A 94 -11.60 2.33 -28.33
N HIS A 95 -11.66 3.51 -27.71
CA HIS A 95 -10.91 4.69 -28.14
C HIS A 95 -9.68 4.96 -27.27
N ASP A 96 -9.81 4.72 -25.97
CA ASP A 96 -8.76 4.92 -24.98
C ASP A 96 -8.93 3.91 -23.83
N PHE A 97 -7.81 3.58 -23.18
CA PHE A 97 -7.75 2.69 -22.04
C PHE A 97 -6.70 3.12 -21.02
N GLU A 98 -6.93 2.72 -19.78
CA GLU A 98 -5.97 2.81 -18.69
C GLU A 98 -5.75 1.40 -18.13
N ILE A 99 -4.51 1.05 -17.84
CA ILE A 99 -4.15 -0.17 -17.12
C ILE A 99 -3.55 0.25 -15.78
N GLU A 100 -4.12 -0.27 -14.71
CA GLU A 100 -3.72 0.05 -13.36
C GLU A 100 -3.25 -1.23 -12.66
N ALA A 101 -2.06 -1.18 -12.06
CA ALA A 101 -1.54 -2.25 -11.21
C ALA A 101 -1.70 -1.88 -9.75
N ILE A 102 -2.31 -2.78 -8.98
CA ILE A 102 -2.64 -2.58 -7.58
C ILE A 102 -2.05 -3.74 -6.78
N VAL A 103 -1.34 -3.41 -5.70
CA VAL A 103 -0.87 -4.39 -4.72
C VAL A 103 -1.44 -4.04 -3.35
N THR A 104 -2.36 -4.87 -2.86
CA THR A 104 -3.05 -4.67 -1.59
C THR A 104 -2.45 -5.57 -0.51
N PRO A 105 -1.91 -5.00 0.57
CA PRO A 105 -1.38 -5.76 1.69
C PRO A 105 -2.50 -6.21 2.64
N PHE A 106 -2.36 -7.39 3.25
CA PHE A 106 -3.35 -7.91 4.21
C PHE A 106 -2.71 -8.52 5.46
N PHE A 107 -3.47 -8.48 6.56
CA PHE A 107 -3.21 -9.21 7.80
C PHE A 107 -4.10 -10.44 7.88
N TYR A 108 -3.54 -11.63 7.71
CA TYR A 108 -4.31 -12.87 7.83
C TYR A 108 -3.87 -13.68 9.05
N GLU A 109 -4.79 -14.46 9.59
CA GLU A 109 -4.53 -15.50 10.60
C GLU A 109 -4.71 -16.90 10.02
N ASP A 110 -3.99 -17.87 10.57
CA ASP A 110 -4.13 -19.28 10.22
C ASP A 110 -5.02 -19.95 11.28
N VAL A 111 -6.22 -20.38 10.84
CA VAL A 111 -7.20 -21.07 11.66
C VAL A 111 -7.41 -22.46 11.08
N GLY A 112 -6.67 -23.43 11.61
CA GLY A 112 -6.81 -24.84 11.20
C GLY A 112 -6.25 -25.16 9.81
N GLY A 113 -5.25 -24.40 9.34
CA GLY A 113 -4.64 -24.55 8.01
C GLY A 113 -5.32 -23.73 6.92
N GLU A 114 -6.42 -23.05 7.26
CA GLU A 114 -7.10 -22.09 6.40
C GLU A 114 -6.74 -20.68 6.83
N LYS A 115 -6.65 -19.78 5.85
CA LYS A 115 -6.22 -18.40 6.08
C LYS A 115 -7.41 -17.46 5.99
N TYR A 116 -7.59 -16.65 7.02
CA TYR A 116 -8.69 -15.71 7.15
C TYR A 116 -8.13 -14.30 7.33
N GLU A 117 -8.74 -13.32 6.68
CA GLU A 117 -8.44 -11.92 6.95
C GLU A 117 -8.81 -11.57 8.39
N ILE A 118 -7.95 -10.84 9.07
CA ILE A 118 -8.22 -10.35 10.42
C ILE A 118 -9.22 -9.19 10.30
N ASP A 119 -10.47 -9.49 10.61
CA ASP A 119 -11.63 -8.59 10.52
C ASP A 119 -12.04 -8.01 11.88
N HIS A 120 -11.09 -7.95 12.82
CA HIS A 120 -11.31 -7.40 14.14
C HIS A 120 -10.09 -6.66 14.67
N GLY A 121 -10.29 -5.84 15.70
CA GLY A 121 -9.19 -5.16 16.38
C GLY A 121 -8.67 -3.97 15.59
N ILE A 122 -7.40 -3.64 15.82
CA ILE A 122 -6.76 -2.49 15.17
C ILE A 122 -6.42 -2.81 13.71
N GLU A 123 -6.12 -4.08 13.41
CA GLU A 123 -5.85 -4.59 12.07
C GLU A 123 -7.00 -4.30 11.10
N GLU A 124 -8.26 -4.53 11.51
CA GLU A 124 -9.46 -4.19 10.72
C GLU A 124 -9.49 -2.69 10.36
N VAL A 125 -9.22 -1.82 11.34
CA VAL A 125 -9.22 -0.37 11.12
C VAL A 125 -8.07 0.05 10.21
N LEU A 126 -6.88 -0.51 10.41
CA LEU A 126 -5.71 -0.24 9.57
C LEU A 126 -5.99 -0.60 8.11
N MET A 127 -6.65 -1.73 7.86
CA MET A 127 -7.06 -2.15 6.51
C MET A 127 -8.08 -1.20 5.88
N MET A 128 -9.05 -0.71 6.66
CA MET A 128 -10.07 0.23 6.18
C MET A 128 -9.54 1.61 5.85
N TYR A 129 -8.50 2.07 6.57
CA TYR A 129 -7.84 3.37 6.34
C TYR A 129 -6.52 3.22 5.56
N TRP A 130 -6.32 2.07 4.91
CA TRP A 130 -5.18 1.88 4.02
C TRP A 130 -5.31 2.77 2.78
N LYS A 131 -4.25 3.53 2.49
CA LYS A 131 -4.18 4.42 1.33
C LYS A 131 -3.78 3.62 0.09
N GLU A 132 -4.76 3.11 -0.63
CA GLU A 132 -4.55 2.24 -1.82
C GLU A 132 -3.56 2.84 -2.84
N HIS A 133 -3.57 4.16 -3.02
CA HIS A 133 -2.68 4.85 -3.95
C HIS A 133 -1.18 4.70 -3.63
N LEU A 134 -0.81 4.25 -2.43
CA LEU A 134 0.59 4.03 -2.04
C LEU A 134 1.23 2.84 -2.77
N LEU A 135 0.43 1.86 -3.17
CA LEU A 135 0.87 0.66 -3.89
C LEU A 135 0.08 0.49 -5.18
N ARG A 136 -0.09 1.61 -5.89
CA ARG A 136 -0.82 1.72 -7.16
C ARG A 136 0.05 2.39 -8.21
N CYS A 137 0.06 1.83 -9.40
CA CYS A 137 0.72 2.41 -10.57
C CYS A 137 -0.26 2.43 -11.73
N LEU A 138 -0.30 3.54 -12.47
CA LEU A 138 -1.25 3.77 -13.57
C LEU A 138 -0.50 3.98 -14.86
N GLU A 139 -0.83 3.19 -15.88
CA GLU A 139 -0.42 3.38 -17.27
C GLU A 139 -1.62 3.82 -18.12
N THR A 140 -1.39 4.79 -19.01
CA THR A 140 -2.38 5.27 -19.97
C THR A 140 -2.01 4.81 -21.38
N THR A 141 -2.92 4.96 -22.34
CA THR A 141 -2.62 4.64 -23.76
C THR A 141 -1.40 5.37 -24.31
N GLU A 142 -1.08 6.58 -23.79
CA GLU A 142 0.03 7.42 -24.25
C GLU A 142 1.35 7.16 -23.51
N ASP A 143 1.31 6.59 -22.30
CA ASP A 143 2.50 6.35 -21.48
C ASP A 143 2.90 4.87 -21.52
N ASN A 144 4.09 4.60 -22.07
CA ASN A 144 4.62 3.25 -22.28
C ASN A 144 5.49 2.72 -21.11
N ASP A 145 5.68 3.47 -20.02
CA ASP A 145 6.68 3.10 -18.99
C ASP A 145 6.27 3.47 -17.55
N ALA A 146 4.98 3.67 -17.28
CA ALA A 146 4.55 4.25 -16.01
C ALA A 146 4.71 3.29 -14.81
N PHE A 147 4.84 1.97 -15.04
CA PHE A 147 5.16 1.07 -13.93
C PHE A 147 6.56 1.29 -13.37
N GLY A 148 7.50 1.85 -14.14
CA GLY A 148 8.84 2.21 -13.68
C GLY A 148 9.64 1.05 -13.08
N VAL A 149 9.20 -0.20 -13.28
CA VAL A 149 9.80 -1.40 -12.70
C VAL A 149 11.15 -1.71 -13.34
N ASP A 150 11.35 -1.30 -14.59
CA ASP A 150 12.61 -1.48 -15.34
C ASP A 150 13.66 -0.41 -15.01
N LYS A 151 13.27 0.69 -14.36
CA LYS A 151 14.18 1.74 -13.88
C LYS A 151 14.47 1.50 -12.41
N GLU A 152 15.39 0.57 -12.12
CA GLU A 152 15.83 0.19 -10.77
C GLU A 152 16.49 1.37 -10.04
N ILE A 153 15.68 2.27 -9.48
CA ILE A 153 16.11 3.27 -8.51
C ILE A 153 16.09 2.59 -7.14
N ASN A 154 17.25 2.54 -6.47
CA ASN A 154 17.33 2.08 -5.08
C ASN A 154 16.94 3.23 -4.15
N TYR A 155 15.85 3.09 -3.41
CA TYR A 155 15.31 4.16 -2.56
C TYR A 155 16.02 4.29 -1.20
N ASN A 156 17.11 3.53 -0.98
CA ASN A 156 18.01 3.72 0.16
C ASN A 156 18.75 5.08 0.13
N ASP A 157 18.88 5.70 -1.04
CA ASP A 157 19.61 6.97 -1.18
C ASP A 157 18.82 8.20 -0.72
N TYR A 158 17.50 8.06 -0.50
CA TYR A 158 16.58 9.18 -0.24
C TYR A 158 16.04 9.21 1.20
N SER A 159 16.48 8.31 2.07
CA SER A 159 15.68 7.91 3.24
C SER A 159 16.51 7.58 4.48
N LEU A 160 15.81 7.48 5.61
CA LEU A 160 16.31 7.03 6.91
C LEU A 160 16.84 5.58 6.88
N TYR A 161 16.65 4.85 5.78
CA TYR A 161 17.05 3.43 5.62
C TYR A 161 18.54 3.24 5.38
N ARG A 162 19.24 4.27 4.91
CA ARG A 162 20.62 4.14 4.41
C ARG A 162 21.57 3.51 5.42
N GLU A 163 21.43 3.84 6.70
CA GLU A 163 22.27 3.26 7.76
C GLU A 163 22.01 1.76 7.95
N HIS A 164 20.79 1.30 7.70
CA HIS A 164 20.38 -0.06 8.01
C HIS A 164 20.44 -1.02 6.82
N PHE A 165 20.35 -0.48 5.60
CA PHE A 165 20.16 -1.23 4.35
C PHE A 165 21.11 -0.76 3.24
N SER A 166 22.29 -0.19 3.57
CA SER A 166 23.20 0.42 2.59
C SER A 166 23.62 -0.49 1.43
N ASN A 167 23.53 -1.81 1.60
CA ASN A 167 23.92 -2.82 0.62
C ASN A 167 22.73 -3.58 0.02
N ASP A 168 21.52 -3.23 0.43
CA ASP A 168 20.30 -3.90 0.01
C ASP A 168 19.56 -3.05 -1.03
N PHE A 169 18.65 -3.66 -1.77
CA PHE A 169 17.73 -2.94 -2.65
C PHE A 169 16.42 -2.66 -1.91
N VAL A 170 16.02 -1.38 -1.85
CA VAL A 170 14.70 -0.99 -1.35
C VAL A 170 13.90 -0.37 -2.48
N SER A 171 12.76 -0.99 -2.77
CA SER A 171 11.87 -0.60 -3.85
C SER A 171 11.05 0.64 -3.50
N ARG A 172 10.65 1.41 -4.52
CA ARG A 172 9.74 2.56 -4.37
C ARG A 172 8.46 2.21 -3.61
N PRO A 173 7.75 1.11 -3.95
CA PRO A 173 6.49 0.79 -3.27
C PRO A 173 6.70 0.50 -1.78
N MET A 174 7.82 -0.16 -1.41
CA MET A 174 8.15 -0.37 0.00
C MET A 174 8.40 0.96 0.73
N HIS A 175 9.11 1.91 0.10
CA HIS A 175 9.30 3.25 0.66
C HIS A 175 7.96 3.96 0.89
N TYR A 176 7.01 3.86 -0.03
CA TYR A 176 5.69 4.49 0.14
C TYR A 176 4.86 3.84 1.23
N LEU A 177 4.82 2.51 1.28
CA LEU A 177 4.16 1.76 2.35
C LEU A 177 4.76 2.10 3.72
N TRP A 178 6.08 2.22 3.83
CA TRP A 178 6.75 2.46 5.11
C TRP A 178 6.60 3.91 5.61
N ASP A 179 6.86 4.90 4.75
CA ASP A 179 6.92 6.31 5.16
C ASP A 179 5.58 7.04 5.07
N LEU A 180 4.76 6.72 4.07
CA LEU A 180 3.60 7.52 3.70
C LEU A 180 2.25 6.92 4.12
N SER A 181 2.27 5.71 4.69
CA SER A 181 1.08 5.11 5.29
C SER A 181 0.84 5.62 6.71
N ASN A 182 -0.39 5.46 7.20
CA ASN A 182 -0.72 5.68 8.60
C ASN A 182 -0.40 4.44 9.47
N TRP A 183 0.26 3.42 8.88
CA TRP A 183 0.66 2.21 9.57
C TRP A 183 2.02 2.43 10.23
N SER A 184 2.18 1.97 11.48
CA SER A 184 3.50 1.96 12.11
C SER A 184 4.42 0.97 11.43
N HIS A 185 5.72 1.14 11.61
CA HIS A 185 6.74 0.17 11.17
C HIS A 185 6.43 -1.24 11.69
N GLN A 186 5.92 -1.35 12.92
CA GLN A 186 5.53 -2.64 13.50
C GLN A 186 4.34 -3.25 12.76
N ASP A 187 3.35 -2.45 12.38
CA ASP A 187 2.17 -2.93 11.63
C ASP A 187 2.57 -3.35 10.21
N VAL A 188 3.41 -2.57 9.52
CA VAL A 188 3.92 -2.94 8.18
C VAL A 188 4.62 -4.31 8.23
N LEU A 189 5.40 -4.59 9.27
CA LEU A 189 6.07 -5.89 9.43
C LEU A 189 5.12 -7.05 9.82
N LYS A 190 3.86 -6.79 10.17
CA LYS A 190 2.83 -7.82 10.37
C LYS A 190 2.18 -8.27 9.06
N ILE A 191 2.34 -7.52 7.97
CA ILE A 191 1.79 -7.89 6.66
C ILE A 191 2.32 -9.26 6.28
N ASN A 192 1.40 -10.19 6.00
CA ASN A 192 1.76 -11.56 5.71
C ASN A 192 1.10 -12.10 4.43
N HIS A 193 0.25 -11.31 3.80
CA HIS A 193 -0.36 -11.60 2.50
C HIS A 193 -0.37 -10.35 1.63
N LEU A 194 -0.28 -10.58 0.31
CA LEU A 194 -0.41 -9.57 -0.72
C LEU A 194 -1.39 -10.08 -1.77
N TRP A 195 -2.35 -9.26 -2.15
CA TRP A 195 -3.14 -9.43 -3.37
C TRP A 195 -2.56 -8.50 -4.43
N ALA A 196 -2.25 -9.04 -5.59
CA ALA A 196 -1.80 -8.27 -6.75
C ALA A 196 -2.82 -8.40 -7.88
N GLU A 197 -3.27 -7.29 -8.47
CA GLU A 197 -4.23 -7.31 -9.58
C GLU A 197 -3.97 -6.21 -10.62
N LEU A 198 -4.51 -6.44 -11.81
CA LEU A 198 -4.58 -5.47 -12.89
C LEU A 198 -6.02 -5.08 -13.15
N GLU A 199 -6.29 -3.78 -13.12
CA GLU A 199 -7.55 -3.20 -13.56
C GLU A 199 -7.38 -2.56 -14.94
N VAL A 200 -8.37 -2.77 -15.81
CA VAL A 200 -8.45 -2.04 -17.09
C VAL A 200 -9.69 -1.18 -17.08
N LYS A 201 -9.50 0.13 -17.27
CA LYS A 201 -10.59 1.10 -17.42
C LYS A 201 -10.68 1.50 -18.87
N TYR A 202 -11.88 1.36 -19.43
CA TYR A 202 -12.18 1.78 -20.79
C TYR A 202 -12.85 3.16 -20.75
N GLN A 203 -12.32 4.12 -21.49
CA GLN A 203 -12.91 5.45 -21.55
C GLN A 203 -13.74 5.61 -22.83
N HIS A 204 -14.97 6.11 -22.67
CA HIS A 204 -15.90 6.39 -23.76
C HIS A 204 -16.29 7.86 -23.71
N PHE A 205 -15.93 8.61 -24.75
CA PHE A 205 -16.44 9.97 -24.96
C PHE A 205 -17.69 9.89 -25.85
N MET A 206 -18.81 10.45 -25.38
CA MET A 206 -19.98 10.69 -26.21
C MET A 206 -20.07 12.19 -26.47
N ASP A 207 -19.96 12.59 -27.74
CA ASP A 207 -20.25 13.97 -28.14
C ASP A 207 -21.74 14.26 -27.94
N VAL A 208 -22.06 15.42 -27.35
CA VAL A 208 -23.43 15.93 -27.18
C VAL A 208 -23.74 16.97 -28.25
#